data_AF-A0A7J8SLZ6-F1
#
_entry.id   AF-A0A7J8SLZ6-F1
#
_cell.length_a   1.000
_cell.length_b   1.000
_cell.length_c   1.000
_cell.angle_alpha   90.00
_cell.angle_beta   90.00
_cell.angle_gamma   90.00
#
_symmetry.space_group_name_H-M   'P 1'
#
loop_
_entity.id
_entity.type
_entity.pdbx_description
1 polymer ?
#
loop_
_entity_poly.entity_id
_entity_poly.type
_entity_poly.pdbx_seq_one_letter_code
_entity_poly.pdbx_strand_id
1 'polypeptide(L)' 'MSIASFYNPESDAVLYPALALVDKEAEKPNVYPKFMFEDYMKVYPSLKFEDKEPRFDAMKTMESIVSLGPIATV' A
#
# COMPACT_ATOMS: atom_id res chain seq x y z
N MET A 1 16.59 28.93 -0.15
CA MET A 1 15.51 28.63 -1.10
C MET A 1 15.57 27.15 -1.43
N SER A 2 14.45 26.42 -1.39
CA SER A 2 14.39 24.99 -1.75
C SER A 2 13.29 24.77 -2.78
N ILE A 3 13.59 24.01 -3.84
CA ILE A 3 12.65 23.61 -4.90
C ILE A 3 12.73 22.09 -5.00
N ALA A 4 11.60 21.41 -4.82
CA ALA A 4 11.52 19.95 -4.86
C ALA A 4 10.39 19.52 -5.80
N SER A 5 10.72 18.65 -6.75
CA SER A 5 9.77 18.03 -7.69
C SER A 5 9.63 16.56 -7.36
N PHE A 6 8.40 16.02 -7.43
CA PHE A 6 8.10 14.63 -7.11
C PHE A 6 7.46 13.95 -8.31
N TYR A 7 8.08 12.87 -8.79
CA TYR A 7 7.53 12.03 -9.85
C TYR A 7 6.90 10.79 -9.19
N ASN A 8 5.57 10.80 -9.09
CA ASN A 8 4.81 9.77 -8.42
C ASN A 8 4.07 8.88 -9.44
N PRO A 9 3.61 7.68 -9.03
CA PRO A 9 2.72 6.86 -9.85
C PRO A 9 1.41 7.58 -10.22
N GLU A 10 0.71 7.06 -11.22
CA GLU A 10 -0.66 7.46 -11.54
C GLU A 10 -1.61 7.13 -10.37
N SER A 11 -2.71 7.86 -10.23
CA SER A 11 -3.66 7.69 -9.12
C SER A 11 -4.19 6.25 -9.03
N ASP A 12 -4.58 5.66 -10.16
CA ASP A 12 -5.13 4.31 -10.24
C ASP A 12 -4.05 3.20 -10.38
N ALA A 13 -2.77 3.56 -10.30
CA ALA A 13 -1.68 2.61 -10.38
C ALA A 13 -1.73 1.60 -9.21
N VAL A 14 -1.66 0.31 -9.54
CA VAL A 14 -1.60 -0.78 -8.54
C VAL A 14 -0.13 -1.09 -8.22
N LEU A 15 0.25 -0.87 -6.97
CA LEU A 15 1.59 -1.05 -6.45
C LEU A 15 1.69 -2.37 -5.67
N TYR A 16 2.75 -3.14 -5.94
CA TYR A 16 3.08 -4.37 -5.23
C TYR A 16 4.57 -4.71 -5.45
N PRO A 17 5.18 -5.57 -4.60
CA PRO A 17 6.56 -5.98 -4.77
C PRO A 17 6.82 -6.65 -6.11
N ALA A 18 7.89 -6.26 -6.79
CA ALA A 18 8.30 -6.91 -8.03
C ALA A 18 8.65 -8.38 -7.76
N LEU A 19 8.07 -9.30 -8.53
CA LEU A 19 8.20 -10.75 -8.30
C LEU A 19 9.64 -11.26 -8.30
N ALA A 20 10.54 -10.62 -9.07
CA ALA A 20 11.95 -10.97 -9.12
C ALA A 20 12.72 -10.59 -7.82
N LEU A 21 12.13 -9.75 -6.97
CA LEU A 21 12.71 -9.28 -5.71
C LEU A 21 12.04 -9.90 -4.49
N VAL A 22 11.04 -10.76 -4.68
CA VAL A 22 10.38 -11.50 -3.61
C VAL A 22 11.06 -12.87 -3.51
N ASP A 23 11.77 -13.10 -2.41
CA ASP A 23 12.33 -14.42 -2.09
C ASP A 23 11.19 -15.41 -1.88
N LYS A 24 10.99 -16.29 -2.86
CA LYS A 24 9.96 -17.33 -2.83
C LYS A 24 10.26 -18.43 -1.79
N GLU A 25 11.52 -18.52 -1.37
CA GLU A 25 12.03 -19.51 -0.42
C GLU A 25 12.12 -18.98 1.02
N ALA A 26 11.88 -17.68 1.23
CA ALA A 26 11.85 -17.13 2.57
C ALA A 26 10.53 -17.52 3.26
N GLU A 27 10.61 -18.13 4.45
CA GLU A 27 9.45 -18.40 5.34
C GLU A 27 8.70 -17.13 5.79
N LYS A 28 9.16 -15.94 5.39
CA LYS A 28 8.57 -14.68 5.83
C LYS A 28 7.36 -14.35 4.95
N PRO A 29 6.20 -14.03 5.56
CA PRO A 29 5.04 -13.56 4.80
C PRO A 29 5.42 -12.33 3.98
N ASN A 30 4.81 -12.19 2.80
CA ASN A 30 5.03 -11.04 1.93
C ASN A 30 4.83 -9.74 2.73
N VAL A 31 5.92 -9.03 3.02
CA VAL A 31 5.96 -7.96 4.02
C VAL A 31 5.20 -6.73 3.55
N TYR A 32 5.10 -6.55 2.23
CA TYR A 32 4.50 -5.39 1.60
C TYR A 32 3.18 -5.74 0.90
N PRO A 33 2.14 -4.90 1.09
CA PRO A 33 0.81 -5.13 0.51
C PRO A 33 0.75 -4.86 -0.99
N LYS A 34 -0.34 -5.30 -1.61
CA LYS A 34 -0.79 -4.84 -2.92
C LYS A 34 -1.91 -3.81 -2.75
N PHE A 35 -1.77 -2.62 -3.33
CA PHE A 35 -2.74 -1.54 -3.15
C PHE A 35 -2.72 -0.54 -4.32
N MET A 36 -3.75 0.30 -4.42
CA MET A 36 -3.83 1.41 -5.38
C MET A 36 -3.17 2.67 -4.81
N PHE A 37 -2.39 3.39 -5.62
CA PHE A 37 -1.62 4.54 -5.15
C PHE A 37 -2.50 5.65 -4.55
N GLU A 38 -3.67 5.94 -5.11
CA GLU A 38 -4.62 6.91 -4.56
C GLU A 38 -5.05 6.56 -3.13
N ASP A 39 -5.29 5.28 -2.82
CA ASP A 39 -5.71 4.86 -1.49
C ASP A 39 -4.59 5.04 -0.46
N TYR A 40 -3.35 4.81 -0.85
CA TYR A 40 -2.19 5.17 -0.03
C TYR A 40 -2.12 6.68 0.21
N MET A 41 -2.37 7.49 -0.81
CA MET A 41 -2.37 8.95 -0.70
C MET A 41 -3.53 9.51 0.13
N LYS A 42 -4.59 8.74 0.41
CA LYS A 42 -5.63 9.09 1.39
C LYS A 42 -5.16 8.90 2.84
N VAL A 43 -4.30 7.91 3.09
CA VAL A 43 -3.73 7.61 4.42
C VAL A 43 -2.45 8.40 4.71
N TYR A 44 -1.65 8.69 3.69
CA TYR A 44 -0.36 9.36 3.86
C TYR A 44 -0.42 10.72 4.59
N PRO A 45 -1.36 11.64 4.29
CA PRO A 45 -1.39 12.97 4.91
C PRO A 45 -1.59 12.93 6.42
N SER A 46 -2.42 12.01 6.93
CA SER A 46 -2.71 11.86 8.36
C SER A 46 -1.56 11.20 9.14
N LEU A 47 -0.71 10.43 8.46
CA LEU A 47 0.44 9.73 9.05
C LEU A 47 1.78 10.23 8.47
N LYS A 48 1.83 11.45 7.94
CA LYS A 48 3.00 11.96 7.19
C LYS A 48 4.24 12.08 8.07
N PHE A 49 4.03 12.52 9.31
CA PHE A 49 5.09 12.81 10.28
C PHE A 49 5.23 11.72 11.36
N GLU A 50 4.44 10.65 11.24
CA GLU A 50 4.49 9.46 12.09
C GLU A 50 5.38 8.37 11.47
N ASP A 51 5.56 7.27 12.19
CA ASP A 51 6.22 6.06 11.69
C ASP A 51 5.54 5.53 10.42
N LYS A 52 6.33 4.85 9.56
CA LYS A 52 5.89 4.45 8.21
C LYS A 52 5.13 3.14 8.21
N GLU A 53 5.43 2.25 9.15
CA GLU A 53 4.89 0.90 9.25
C GLU A 53 3.35 0.90 9.32
N PRO A 54 2.69 1.77 10.12
CA PRO A 54 1.23 1.87 10.16
C PRO A 54 0.58 2.17 8.80
N ARG A 55 1.26 2.89 7.89
CA ARG A 55 0.74 3.18 6.55
C ARG A 55 0.65 1.92 5.69
N PHE A 56 1.63 1.02 5.79
CA PHE A 56 1.62 -0.25 5.06
C PHE A 56 0.63 -1.25 5.67
N ASP A 57 0.47 -1.27 6.99
CA ASP A 57 -0.50 -2.16 7.63
C ASP A 57 -1.95 -1.76 7.32
N ALA A 58 -2.23 -0.45 7.19
CA ALA A 58 -3.52 0.03 6.69
C ALA A 58 -3.83 -0.51 5.28
N MET A 59 -2.84 -0.53 4.38
CA MET A 59 -3.01 -1.05 3.02
C MET A 59 -3.26 -2.58 3.00
N LYS A 60 -2.59 -3.35 3.86
CA LYS A 60 -2.85 -4.80 4.00
C LYS A 60 -4.29 -5.09 4.43
N THR A 61 -4.81 -4.25 5.35
CA THR A 61 -6.19 -4.38 5.84
C THR A 61 -7.19 -4.06 4.74
N MET A 62 -6.92 -3.08 3.88
CA MET A 62 -7.76 -2.77 2.72
C MET A 62 -7.72 -3.89 1.67
N GLU A 63 -6.54 -4.46 1.40
CA GLU A 63 -6.39 -5.61 0.48
C GLU A 63 -7.23 -6.81 0.94
N SER A 64 -7.22 -7.13 2.23
CA SER A 64 -8.01 -8.24 2.78
C SER A 64 -9.52 -8.01 2.62
N ILE A 65 -10.01 -6.79 2.90
CA ILE A 65 -11.42 -6.42 2.71
C ILE A 65 -11.85 -6.58 1.25
N VAL A 66 -11.03 -6.13 0.30
CA VAL A 66 -11.32 -6.28 -1.14
C VAL A 66 -11.36 -7.76 -1.55
N SER A 67 -10.46 -8.59 -1.01
CA SER A 67 -10.43 -10.03 -1.31
C SER A 67 -11.62 -10.82 -0.76
N LEU A 68 -12.25 -10.35 0.32
CA LEU A 68 -13.40 -10.99 0.96
C LEU A 68 -14.72 -10.70 0.23
N GLY A 69 -14.71 -9.85 -0.80
CA GLY A 69 -15.90 -9.41 -1.53
C GLY A 69 -16.82 -8.53 -0.67
N PRO A 70 -17.84 -7.89 -1.27
CA PRO A 70 -18.82 -7.14 -0.49
C PRO A 70 -19.57 -8.10 0.44
N ILE A 71 -19.41 -7.90 1.75
CA ILE A 71 -20.26 -8.56 2.74
C ILE A 71 -21.68 -8.01 2.51
N ALA A 72 -22.54 -8.83 1.92
CA ALA A 72 -23.95 -8.52 1.75
C ALA A 72 -24.54 -8.24 3.14
N THR A 73 -24.84 -6.97 3.41
CA THR A 73 -25.63 -6.57 4.57
C THR A 73 -27.08 -6.80 4.20
N VAL A 74 -27.72 -7.79 4.83
CA VAL A 74 -29.16 -8.05 4.76
C VAL A 74 -29.90 -7.03 5.62
#